data_AF-A0A919RCU8-F1
#
_entry.id   AF-A0A919RCU8-F1
#
_cell.length_a   1.000
_cell.length_b   1.000
_cell.length_c   1.000
_cell.angle_alpha   90.00
_cell.angle_beta   90.00
_cell.angle_gamma   90.00
#
_symmetry.space_group_name_H-M   'P 1'
#
loop_
_entity.id
_entity.type
_entity.pdbx_description
1 polymer ?
#
loop_
_entity_poly.entity_id
_entity_poly.type
_entity_poly.pdbx_seq_one_letter_code
_entity_poly.pdbx_strand_id
1 'polypeptide(L)'
;MSIRSLAINGLYCCTGLAAAGLIPLVNADAAQAQSPAQSPSEIYLAAGLRGANEVGTLGDADGRATAALKISGDKLTFALRWNSIDTPTAAHIHAGDKGVNGAVKVALFAEALPGGALGVTGTVTVSDAATLSALKQNPGSLYVNIHNAAHPQGALRAQLLKLNKAVNLNGVLHGSNQATLSAKGDGAQEVQADDGKRRGDRDGSDTWWIRVKSDSIAYTATWKKIAPPVLGHIHKGNPGVNGPVATELFADANGLPANLTGIAGETAAPAEVIRGLKNNPTAYYTNMHTVEFDGGAVRGQIEKGAKHGNAVTALVKTGVQIYSCTKQANGSFAFTQKDVSAKLARGIDHTFKRPVAGPPRWMAPDHSMVTGAVVTRIPNGDRNIPELVLDATQTGPNRGLLAHATQILRVNTTGGVAPGGKCSAGKTVRVPYGSDYIFLG
;
A
#
# COMPACT_ATOMS: atom_id res chain seq x y z
N MET A 1 92.27 13.56 -26.57
CA MET A 1 92.01 12.36 -27.40
C MET A 1 90.64 11.84 -27.00
N SER A 2 89.70 11.79 -27.95
CA SER A 2 88.43 11.02 -27.97
C SER A 2 87.59 10.79 -26.69
N ILE A 3 86.36 11.35 -26.73
CA ILE A 3 85.07 10.63 -26.58
C ILE A 3 84.58 10.15 -25.18
N ARG A 4 83.44 10.77 -24.80
CA ARG A 4 82.16 10.26 -24.21
C ARG A 4 82.17 9.48 -22.88
N SER A 5 81.26 9.85 -21.97
CA SER A 5 79.89 9.29 -21.87
C SER A 5 79.15 9.68 -20.58
N LEU A 6 77.86 9.99 -20.78
CA LEU A 6 76.64 9.83 -19.96
C LEU A 6 76.66 9.62 -18.43
N ALA A 7 75.72 10.34 -17.78
CA ALA A 7 74.62 9.87 -16.92
C ALA A 7 74.51 10.47 -15.49
N ILE A 8 73.31 11.01 -15.22
CA ILE A 8 72.46 10.88 -14.01
C ILE A 8 72.60 11.91 -12.86
N ASN A 9 71.42 12.51 -12.58
CA ASN A 9 70.82 13.07 -11.36
C ASN A 9 71.59 14.04 -10.44
N GLY A 10 70.95 15.19 -10.19
CA GLY A 10 70.90 15.74 -8.84
C GLY A 10 71.03 17.26 -8.72
N LEU A 11 69.91 17.89 -8.36
CA LEU A 11 69.79 18.84 -7.24
C LEU A 11 70.36 20.28 -7.34
N TYR A 12 69.45 21.25 -7.05
CA TYR A 12 69.58 22.64 -6.59
C TYR A 12 70.54 23.61 -7.32
N CYS A 13 70.02 24.78 -7.73
CA CYS A 13 70.25 26.05 -7.01
C CYS A 13 69.56 27.24 -7.70
N CYS A 14 69.05 28.15 -6.86
CA CYS A 14 68.61 29.55 -7.05
C CYS A 14 68.84 30.20 -8.43
N THR A 15 67.89 30.97 -8.98
CA THR A 15 67.55 32.33 -8.52
C THR A 15 66.43 32.87 -9.42
N GLY A 16 65.50 33.64 -8.86
CA GLY A 16 64.48 34.32 -9.66
C GLY A 16 63.63 35.25 -8.81
N LEU A 17 64.11 36.49 -8.66
CA LEU A 17 63.35 37.63 -8.15
C LEU A 17 62.01 37.77 -8.87
N ALA A 18 60.93 38.08 -8.13
CA ALA A 18 59.94 39.08 -8.58
C ALA A 18 58.99 39.51 -7.44
N ALA A 19 59.08 40.80 -7.15
CA ALA A 19 58.02 41.76 -6.85
C ALA A 19 56.92 41.42 -5.82
N ALA A 20 56.96 42.17 -4.72
CA ALA A 20 55.91 42.30 -3.73
C ALA A 20 54.63 42.93 -4.31
N GLY A 21 53.49 42.28 -4.06
CA GLY A 21 52.16 42.86 -4.15
C GLY A 21 51.42 42.62 -2.83
N LEU A 22 51.11 43.69 -2.11
CA LEU A 22 50.33 43.70 -0.87
C LEU A 22 48.88 43.24 -1.15
N ILE A 23 48.44 42.17 -0.49
CA ILE A 23 47.03 41.77 -0.43
C ILE A 23 46.49 42.17 0.96
N PRO A 24 45.37 42.92 1.07
CA PRO A 24 44.77 43.21 2.35
C PRO A 24 44.11 41.96 2.97
N LEU A 25 44.33 41.78 4.27
CA LEU A 25 43.64 40.82 5.12
C LEU A 25 42.14 41.17 5.18
N VAL A 26 41.30 40.33 4.59
CA VAL A 26 39.87 40.28 4.89
C VAL A 26 39.62 39.21 5.94
N ASN A 27 39.15 39.63 7.11
CA ASN A 27 38.60 38.74 8.13
C ASN A 27 37.39 38.00 7.54
N ALA A 28 37.51 36.68 7.39
CA ALA A 28 36.38 35.82 7.11
C ALA A 28 35.63 35.58 8.43
N ASP A 29 34.54 36.33 8.62
CA ASP A 29 33.52 36.00 9.61
C ASP A 29 32.97 34.61 9.28
N ALA A 30 33.07 33.68 10.22
CA ALA A 30 32.56 32.32 10.08
C ALA A 30 31.03 32.34 10.13
N ALA A 31 30.39 32.59 8.99
CA ALA A 31 28.98 32.29 8.82
C ALA A 31 28.78 30.78 8.97
N GLN A 32 28.29 30.35 10.13
CA GLN A 32 27.82 28.99 10.35
C GLN A 32 26.68 28.72 9.35
N ALA A 33 26.99 27.97 8.30
CA ALA A 33 25.99 27.44 7.38
C ALA A 33 25.05 26.52 8.19
N GLN A 34 23.86 27.02 8.51
CA GLN A 34 22.77 26.18 8.99
C GLN A 34 22.51 25.13 7.90
N SER A 35 22.69 23.86 8.27
CA SER A 35 22.37 22.73 7.40
C SER A 35 20.89 22.84 6.97
N PRO A 36 20.56 22.55 5.70
CA PRO A 36 19.17 22.56 5.27
C PRO A 36 18.37 21.59 6.14
N ALA A 37 17.25 22.07 6.70
CA ALA A 37 16.33 21.26 7.49
C ALA A 37 16.05 19.95 6.74
N GLN A 38 16.35 18.82 7.38
CA GLN A 38 16.00 17.50 6.85
C GLN A 38 14.50 17.49 6.58
N SER A 39 14.09 17.23 5.33
CA SER A 39 12.70 16.90 5.03
C SER A 39 12.24 15.85 6.05
N PRO A 40 11.07 16.03 6.70
CA PRO A 40 10.64 15.09 7.72
C PRO A 40 10.62 13.68 7.12
N SER A 41 11.32 12.75 7.77
CA SER A 41 11.37 11.37 7.31
C SER A 41 9.97 10.78 7.34
N GLU A 42 9.45 10.42 6.17
CA GLU A 42 8.13 9.78 6.07
C GLU A 42 8.20 8.38 6.67
N ILE A 43 7.20 8.02 7.47
CA ILE A 43 7.08 6.68 8.08
C ILE A 43 5.91 5.95 7.46
N TYR A 44 6.17 4.72 7.03
CA TYR A 44 5.18 3.86 6.41
C TYR A 44 4.84 2.70 7.32
N LEU A 45 3.54 2.47 7.51
CA LEU A 45 3.01 1.37 8.30
C LEU A 45 2.04 0.55 7.46
N ALA A 46 1.84 -0.71 7.81
CA ALA A 46 0.78 -1.52 7.23
C ALA A 46 0.23 -2.56 8.22
N ALA A 47 -0.96 -3.06 7.93
CA ALA A 47 -1.61 -4.12 8.69
C ALA A 47 -2.47 -5.01 7.77
N GLY A 48 -2.52 -6.30 8.07
CA GLY A 48 -3.41 -7.27 7.41
C GLY A 48 -4.49 -7.74 8.37
N LEU A 49 -5.69 -7.18 8.27
CA LEU A 49 -6.75 -7.35 9.24
C LEU A 49 -7.58 -8.62 8.97
N ARG A 50 -8.01 -9.28 10.05
CA ARG A 50 -8.97 -10.39 10.05
C ARG A 50 -9.94 -10.24 11.22
N GLY A 51 -11.16 -10.76 11.10
CA GLY A 51 -12.06 -10.82 12.26
C GLY A 51 -11.61 -11.83 13.33
N ALA A 52 -10.81 -12.82 12.95
CA ALA A 52 -10.16 -13.74 13.90
C ALA A 52 -9.15 -13.05 14.85
N ASN A 53 -8.80 -11.79 14.58
CA ASN A 53 -7.90 -11.01 15.44
C ASN A 53 -8.64 -10.13 16.47
N GLU A 54 -9.97 -10.09 16.41
CA GLU A 54 -10.79 -9.40 17.41
C GLU A 54 -10.64 -10.03 18.80
N VAL A 55 -10.86 -9.23 19.84
CA VAL A 55 -10.75 -9.66 21.24
C VAL A 55 -12.07 -9.42 21.97
N GLY A 56 -12.53 -10.45 22.67
CA GLY A 56 -13.78 -10.44 23.43
C GLY A 56 -14.98 -10.88 22.59
N THR A 57 -15.18 -10.27 21.42
CA THR A 57 -16.23 -10.64 20.46
C THR A 57 -15.63 -11.22 19.19
N LEU A 58 -16.37 -12.12 18.52
CA LEU A 58 -15.98 -12.59 17.19
C LEU A 58 -16.16 -11.48 16.17
N GLY A 59 -15.10 -11.18 15.43
CA GLY A 59 -15.20 -10.37 14.23
C GLY A 59 -15.79 -11.13 13.06
N ASP A 60 -15.71 -10.51 11.89
CA ASP A 60 -16.16 -11.11 10.64
C ASP A 60 -15.26 -12.31 10.25
N ALA A 61 -15.88 -13.48 10.11
CA ALA A 61 -15.16 -14.75 10.04
C ALA A 61 -14.29 -14.88 8.76
N ASP A 62 -14.86 -14.54 7.61
CA ASP A 62 -14.19 -14.59 6.32
C ASP A 62 -13.70 -13.22 5.85
N GLY A 63 -14.15 -12.14 6.49
CA GLY A 63 -13.73 -10.78 6.23
C GLY A 63 -12.23 -10.53 6.37
N ARG A 64 -11.66 -9.79 5.41
CA ARG A 64 -10.24 -9.42 5.39
C ARG A 64 -10.07 -7.97 4.96
N ALA A 65 -9.03 -7.31 5.47
CA ALA A 65 -8.64 -6.00 4.96
C ALA A 65 -7.13 -5.81 4.95
N THR A 66 -6.68 -4.87 4.12
CA THR A 66 -5.32 -4.33 4.14
C THR A 66 -5.39 -2.86 4.47
N ALA A 67 -4.54 -2.43 5.41
CA ALA A 67 -4.30 -1.04 5.73
C ALA A 67 -2.86 -0.67 5.36
N ALA A 68 -2.66 0.48 4.72
CA ALA A 68 -1.36 1.11 4.58
C ALA A 68 -1.46 2.58 5.02
N LEU A 69 -0.46 3.04 5.77
CA LEU A 69 -0.44 4.36 6.37
C LEU A 69 0.89 5.05 6.04
N LYS A 70 0.84 6.35 5.83
CA LYS A 70 1.99 7.23 5.67
C LYS A 70 1.89 8.37 6.65
N ILE A 71 2.94 8.58 7.42
CA ILE A 71 3.06 9.68 8.38
C ILE A 71 4.10 10.67 7.87
N SER A 72 3.70 11.93 7.69
CA SER A 72 4.57 13.05 7.34
C SER A 72 4.28 14.21 8.29
N GLY A 73 5.24 14.55 9.15
CA GLY A 73 4.99 15.46 10.26
C GLY A 73 3.93 14.90 11.22
N ASP A 74 2.79 15.58 11.33
CA ASP A 74 1.59 15.21 12.09
C ASP A 74 0.44 14.69 11.20
N LYS A 75 0.63 14.65 9.88
CA LYS A 75 -0.36 14.14 8.93
C LYS A 75 -0.22 12.64 8.78
N LEU A 76 -1.32 11.94 8.99
CA LEU A 76 -1.47 10.51 8.72
C LEU A 76 -2.39 10.34 7.52
N THR A 77 -1.81 9.97 6.39
CA THR A 77 -2.56 9.50 5.21
C THR A 77 -2.75 8.00 5.33
N PHE A 78 -3.94 7.50 5.04
CA PHE A 78 -4.26 6.07 5.12
C PHE A 78 -4.94 5.60 3.83
N ALA A 79 -4.75 4.33 3.48
CA ALA A 79 -5.57 3.61 2.52
C ALA A 79 -6.03 2.29 3.15
N LEU A 80 -7.32 2.03 3.07
CA LEU A 80 -7.98 0.81 3.54
C LEU A 80 -8.64 0.12 2.35
N ARG A 81 -8.51 -1.21 2.28
CA ARG A 81 -9.19 -2.04 1.29
C ARG A 81 -9.68 -3.30 1.97
N TRP A 82 -10.97 -3.60 1.86
CA TRP A 82 -11.59 -4.76 2.49
C TRP A 82 -12.27 -5.69 1.49
N ASN A 83 -12.52 -6.91 1.91
CA ASN A 83 -13.23 -7.92 1.14
C ASN A 83 -14.02 -8.82 2.08
N SER A 84 -15.20 -9.26 1.64
CA SER A 84 -16.10 -10.13 2.40
C SER A 84 -16.45 -9.57 3.78
N ILE A 85 -16.80 -8.28 3.86
CA ILE A 85 -17.42 -7.70 5.04
C ILE A 85 -18.61 -6.85 4.60
N ASP A 86 -19.59 -6.69 5.48
CA ASP A 86 -20.62 -5.66 5.30
C ASP A 86 -20.00 -4.25 5.28
N THR A 87 -20.75 -3.31 4.71
CA THR A 87 -20.34 -1.91 4.56
C THR A 87 -19.81 -1.33 5.87
N PRO A 88 -18.56 -0.83 5.88
CA PRO A 88 -17.98 -0.24 7.08
C PRO A 88 -18.72 1.00 7.56
N THR A 89 -18.85 1.11 8.88
CA THR A 89 -19.45 2.25 9.59
C THR A 89 -18.41 3.13 10.28
N ALA A 90 -17.23 2.58 10.58
CA ALA A 90 -16.11 3.33 11.13
C ALA A 90 -14.79 2.57 10.93
N ALA A 91 -13.69 3.30 10.97
CA ALA A 91 -12.37 2.71 11.17
C ALA A 91 -11.51 3.58 12.08
N HIS A 92 -10.77 2.92 12.97
CA HIS A 92 -10.00 3.57 14.02
C HIS A 92 -8.59 3.01 14.13
N ILE A 93 -7.69 3.81 14.69
CA ILE A 93 -6.46 3.32 15.32
C ILE A 93 -6.67 3.38 16.84
N HIS A 94 -6.41 2.27 17.51
CA HIS A 94 -6.49 2.12 18.96
C HIS A 94 -5.10 1.90 19.56
N ALA A 95 -4.96 2.23 20.84
CA ALA A 95 -3.85 1.76 21.67
C ALA A 95 -4.14 0.40 22.26
N GLY A 96 -3.18 -0.53 22.16
CA GLY A 96 -3.28 -1.87 22.73
C GLY A 96 -2.31 -2.84 22.05
N ASP A 97 -1.64 -3.64 22.87
CA ASP A 97 -0.82 -4.74 22.40
C ASP A 97 -1.67 -5.84 21.76
N LYS A 98 -1.00 -6.78 21.06
CA LYS A 98 -1.68 -7.92 20.44
C LYS A 98 -2.47 -8.71 21.49
N GLY A 99 -3.77 -8.87 21.25
CA GLY A 99 -4.66 -9.60 22.16
C GLY A 99 -5.27 -8.74 23.28
N VAL A 100 -4.98 -7.45 23.31
CA VAL A 100 -5.53 -6.51 24.31
C VAL A 100 -6.35 -5.43 23.60
N ASN A 101 -7.54 -5.12 24.13
CA ASN A 101 -8.36 -3.99 23.68
C ASN A 101 -7.89 -2.69 24.36
N GLY A 102 -8.06 -1.56 23.69
CA GLY A 102 -7.85 -0.27 24.35
C GLY A 102 -8.47 0.91 23.61
N ALA A 103 -8.18 2.11 24.12
CA ALA A 103 -8.87 3.33 23.72
C ALA A 103 -8.59 3.71 22.26
N VAL A 104 -9.61 4.28 21.60
CA VAL A 104 -9.46 4.93 20.29
C VAL A 104 -8.48 6.09 20.43
N LYS A 105 -7.51 6.16 19.50
CA LYS A 105 -6.49 7.21 19.42
C LYS A 105 -6.62 8.06 18.17
N VAL A 106 -7.05 7.47 17.06
CA VAL A 106 -7.28 8.19 15.79
C VAL A 106 -8.55 7.64 15.15
N ALA A 107 -9.50 8.51 14.84
CA ALA A 107 -10.59 8.17 13.93
C ALA A 107 -10.14 8.35 12.49
N LEU A 108 -10.11 7.27 11.71
CA LEU A 108 -9.81 7.32 10.27
C LEU A 108 -11.05 7.74 9.50
N PHE A 109 -12.23 7.24 9.89
CA PHE A 109 -13.55 7.77 9.57
C PHE A 109 -14.56 7.25 10.61
N ALA A 110 -15.67 7.97 10.80
CA ALA A 110 -16.67 7.67 11.83
C ALA A 110 -18.12 7.72 11.31
N GLU A 111 -18.29 7.72 9.99
CA GLU A 111 -19.58 7.76 9.32
C GLU A 111 -19.72 6.54 8.40
N ALA A 112 -20.96 6.09 8.20
CA ALA A 112 -21.24 4.98 7.30
C ALA A 112 -20.84 5.33 5.86
N LEU A 113 -20.19 4.38 5.20
CA LEU A 113 -19.86 4.51 3.78
C LEU A 113 -21.04 4.06 2.91
N PRO A 114 -21.07 4.44 1.62
CA PRO A 114 -22.08 3.95 0.70
C PRO A 114 -21.96 2.44 0.45
N GLY A 115 -23.08 1.81 0.14
CA GLY A 115 -23.13 0.41 -0.26
C GLY A 115 -22.22 0.13 -1.48
N GLY A 116 -21.64 -1.07 -1.54
CA GLY A 116 -20.70 -1.44 -2.60
C GLY A 116 -19.30 -0.81 -2.47
N ALA A 117 -19.06 0.01 -1.44
CA ALA A 117 -17.72 0.47 -1.10
C ALA A 117 -16.84 -0.70 -0.67
N LEU A 118 -15.61 -0.66 -1.17
CA LEU A 118 -14.63 -1.73 -1.09
C LEU A 118 -13.28 -1.24 -0.56
N GLY A 119 -13.07 0.08 -0.52
CA GLY A 119 -11.90 0.72 0.06
C GLY A 119 -12.04 2.24 0.11
N VAL A 120 -11.25 2.89 0.95
CA VAL A 120 -11.16 4.36 1.04
C VAL A 120 -9.72 4.81 1.28
N THR A 121 -9.41 6.04 0.90
CA THR A 121 -8.17 6.72 1.28
C THR A 121 -8.49 8.10 1.82
N GLY A 122 -7.70 8.58 2.77
CA GLY A 122 -7.93 9.88 3.41
C GLY A 122 -6.72 10.35 4.19
N THR A 123 -6.81 11.56 4.74
CA THR A 123 -5.76 12.13 5.58
C THR A 123 -6.35 12.74 6.85
N VAL A 124 -5.75 12.41 7.99
CA VAL A 124 -6.10 12.98 9.30
C VAL A 124 -4.89 13.66 9.92
N THR A 125 -5.15 14.63 10.80
CA THR A 125 -4.10 15.25 11.61
C THR A 125 -4.08 14.57 12.97
N VAL A 126 -2.92 14.04 13.36
CA VAL A 126 -2.73 13.41 14.67
C VAL A 126 -2.18 14.48 15.62
N SER A 127 -3.09 15.16 16.33
CA SER A 127 -2.74 16.23 17.26
C SER A 127 -2.13 15.73 18.58
N ASP A 128 -2.47 14.51 19.00
CA ASP A 128 -1.91 13.91 20.22
C ASP A 128 -0.45 13.47 20.00
N ALA A 129 0.48 14.18 20.65
CA ALA A 129 1.91 13.94 20.49
C ALA A 129 2.34 12.55 20.95
N ALA A 130 1.69 11.98 21.98
CA ALA A 130 1.99 10.63 22.47
C ALA A 130 1.59 9.57 21.44
N THR A 131 0.40 9.69 20.85
CA THR A 131 -0.08 8.82 19.75
C THR A 131 0.83 8.95 18.53
N LEU A 132 1.20 10.18 18.14
CA LEU A 132 2.11 10.38 17.01
C LEU A 132 3.48 9.75 17.28
N SER A 133 4.00 9.85 18.50
CA SER A 133 5.25 9.21 18.89
C SER A 133 5.14 7.68 18.85
N ALA A 134 4.06 7.10 19.39
CA ALA A 134 3.80 5.67 19.36
C ALA A 134 3.72 5.14 17.92
N LEU A 135 2.98 5.82 17.03
CA LEU A 135 2.91 5.46 15.60
C LEU A 135 4.29 5.42 14.93
N LYS A 136 5.19 6.35 15.29
CA LYS A 136 6.51 6.47 14.66
C LYS A 136 7.55 5.49 15.22
N GLN A 137 7.51 5.27 16.54
CA GLN A 137 8.55 4.58 17.29
C GLN A 137 8.17 3.15 17.67
N ASN A 138 6.92 2.93 18.07
CA ASN A 138 6.42 1.63 18.50
C ASN A 138 5.02 1.33 17.91
N PRO A 139 4.87 1.24 16.58
CA PRO A 139 3.57 1.02 15.97
C PRO A 139 2.93 -0.30 16.39
N GLY A 140 3.72 -1.29 16.84
CA GLY A 140 3.22 -2.57 17.31
C GLY A 140 2.33 -2.50 18.56
N SER A 141 2.38 -1.41 19.34
CA SER A 141 1.46 -1.16 20.47
C SER A 141 0.14 -0.50 20.06
N LEU A 142 -0.09 -0.34 18.76
CA LEU A 142 -1.30 0.21 18.17
C LEU A 142 -1.90 -0.78 17.17
N TYR A 143 -3.22 -0.72 16.98
CA TYR A 143 -3.93 -1.54 16.01
C TYR A 143 -4.96 -0.76 15.21
N VAL A 144 -5.18 -1.19 13.97
CA VAL A 144 -6.29 -0.72 13.13
C VAL A 144 -7.48 -1.62 13.38
N ASN A 145 -8.66 -1.02 13.48
CA ASN A 145 -9.93 -1.71 13.56
C ASN A 145 -10.92 -1.14 12.54
N ILE A 146 -11.74 -2.02 11.94
CA ILE A 146 -12.84 -1.64 11.04
C ILE A 146 -14.12 -2.18 11.67
N HIS A 147 -15.18 -1.38 11.70
CA HIS A 147 -16.49 -1.71 12.25
C HIS A 147 -17.54 -1.72 11.15
N ASN A 148 -18.58 -2.51 11.33
CA ASN A 148 -19.80 -2.48 10.52
C ASN A 148 -21.02 -2.72 11.42
N ALA A 149 -22.23 -2.69 10.86
CA ALA A 149 -23.46 -2.84 11.63
C ALA A 149 -23.57 -4.20 12.35
N ALA A 150 -23.12 -5.28 11.72
CA ALA A 150 -23.12 -6.63 12.30
C ALA A 150 -22.07 -6.82 13.40
N HIS A 151 -20.94 -6.10 13.30
CA HIS A 151 -19.81 -6.17 14.22
C HIS A 151 -19.44 -4.77 14.76
N PRO A 152 -20.30 -4.15 15.60
CA PRO A 152 -20.08 -2.79 16.08
C PRO A 152 -18.85 -2.66 16.99
N GLN A 153 -18.45 -3.75 17.67
CA GLN A 153 -17.25 -3.80 18.51
C GLN A 153 -15.96 -4.04 17.73
N GLY A 154 -16.05 -4.34 16.43
CA GLY A 154 -14.92 -4.64 15.57
C GLY A 154 -15.24 -5.80 14.63
N ALA A 155 -15.27 -5.51 13.33
CA ALA A 155 -15.38 -6.51 12.27
C ALA A 155 -14.00 -7.11 11.96
N LEU A 156 -12.96 -6.26 11.87
CA LEU A 156 -11.61 -6.65 11.49
C LEU A 156 -10.54 -5.92 12.30
N ARG A 157 -9.50 -6.63 12.76
CA ARG A 157 -8.39 -6.06 13.54
C ARG A 157 -7.02 -6.51 13.05
N ALA A 158 -6.01 -5.65 13.18
CA ALA A 158 -4.60 -6.05 13.17
C ALA A 158 -3.67 -4.99 13.76
N GLN A 159 -2.56 -5.44 14.37
CA GLN A 159 -1.48 -4.56 14.84
C GLN A 159 -0.78 -3.87 13.66
N LEU A 160 -0.31 -2.65 13.88
CA LEU A 160 0.47 -1.90 12.89
C LEU A 160 1.92 -2.40 12.83
N LEU A 161 2.41 -2.64 11.62
CA LEU A 161 3.79 -3.01 11.35
C LEU A 161 4.52 -1.89 10.63
N LYS A 162 5.74 -1.59 11.06
CA LYS A 162 6.61 -0.61 10.40
C LYS A 162 7.22 -1.20 9.12
N LEU A 163 7.13 -0.46 8.03
CA LEU A 163 7.77 -0.79 6.76
C LEU A 163 9.15 -0.11 6.66
N ASN A 164 10.05 -0.72 5.90
CA ASN A 164 11.42 -0.22 5.67
C ASN A 164 11.59 0.48 4.31
N LYS A 165 10.52 0.52 3.51
CA LYS A 165 10.47 1.18 2.20
C LYS A 165 9.19 1.98 2.11
N ALA A 166 9.24 3.06 1.33
CA ALA A 166 8.06 3.75 0.90
C ALA A 166 7.17 2.82 0.07
N VAL A 167 5.85 2.96 0.23
CA VAL A 167 4.85 2.22 -0.54
C VAL A 167 3.79 3.18 -1.07
N ASN A 168 3.21 2.86 -2.22
CA ASN A 168 2.12 3.63 -2.78
C ASN A 168 0.79 3.22 -2.14
N LEU A 169 0.24 4.09 -1.28
CA LEU A 169 -1.05 3.85 -0.60
C LEU A 169 -2.20 3.64 -1.60
N ASN A 170 -2.18 4.30 -2.76
CA ASN A 170 -3.20 4.07 -3.78
C ASN A 170 -3.16 2.63 -4.31
N GLY A 171 -2.00 1.96 -4.27
CA GLY A 171 -1.91 0.54 -4.58
C GLY A 171 -2.80 -0.33 -3.68
N VAL A 172 -2.92 0.02 -2.39
CA VAL A 172 -3.87 -0.63 -1.47
C VAL A 172 -5.31 -0.32 -1.86
N LEU A 173 -5.63 0.95 -2.13
CA LEU A 173 -6.97 1.36 -2.55
C LEU A 173 -7.45 0.64 -3.83
N HIS A 174 -6.58 0.49 -4.84
CA HIS A 174 -6.90 -0.25 -6.06
C HIS A 174 -6.99 -1.76 -5.81
N GLY A 175 -6.11 -2.29 -4.96
CA GLY A 175 -5.88 -3.71 -4.78
C GLY A 175 -5.17 -4.35 -5.98
N SER A 176 -5.33 -5.66 -6.12
CA SER A 176 -4.53 -6.48 -7.05
C SER A 176 -4.97 -6.45 -8.52
N ASN A 177 -6.13 -5.84 -8.81
CA ASN A 177 -6.80 -6.00 -10.08
C ASN A 177 -6.53 -4.79 -10.99
N GLN A 178 -6.10 -5.03 -12.22
CA GLN A 178 -5.81 -3.95 -13.16
C GLN A 178 -7.08 -3.30 -13.71
N ALA A 179 -7.17 -1.98 -13.58
CA ALA A 179 -8.06 -1.17 -14.39
C ALA A 179 -7.57 -1.17 -15.85
N THR A 180 -8.51 -1.14 -16.77
CA THR A 180 -8.23 -1.09 -18.21
C THR A 180 -8.61 0.24 -18.82
N LEU A 181 -9.40 1.03 -18.09
CA LEU A 181 -9.87 2.35 -18.48
C LEU A 181 -9.52 3.35 -17.37
N SER A 182 -9.35 4.60 -17.73
CA SER A 182 -9.19 5.69 -16.78
C SER A 182 -9.85 6.98 -17.26
N ALA A 183 -10.11 7.89 -16.34
CA ALA A 183 -10.53 9.25 -16.66
C ALA A 183 -9.83 10.21 -15.71
N LYS A 184 -9.49 11.41 -16.21
CA LYS A 184 -8.97 12.50 -15.38
C LYS A 184 -9.90 13.67 -15.52
N GLY A 185 -10.54 14.05 -14.42
CA GLY A 185 -11.49 15.14 -14.42
C GLY A 185 -10.99 16.39 -13.72
N ASP A 186 -11.51 17.51 -14.18
CA ASP A 186 -11.42 18.81 -13.51
C ASP A 186 -12.70 19.60 -13.78
N GLY A 187 -12.89 20.72 -13.07
CA GLY A 187 -14.10 21.51 -13.24
C GLY A 187 -14.14 22.32 -14.54
N ALA A 188 -13.01 22.55 -15.21
CA ALA A 188 -12.99 23.25 -16.49
C ALA A 188 -13.53 22.38 -17.63
N GLN A 189 -13.51 21.05 -17.46
CA GLN A 189 -14.10 20.09 -18.39
C GLN A 189 -15.62 19.99 -18.27
N GLU A 190 -16.25 20.58 -17.25
CA GLU A 190 -17.71 20.59 -17.11
C GLU A 190 -18.40 21.38 -18.21
N VAL A 191 -19.56 20.90 -18.64
CA VAL A 191 -20.34 21.54 -19.71
C VAL A 191 -21.58 22.17 -19.09
N GLN A 192 -21.68 23.48 -19.22
CA GLN A 192 -22.79 24.27 -18.68
C GLN A 192 -24.11 23.89 -19.34
N ALA A 193 -25.21 23.99 -18.59
CA ALA A 193 -26.57 23.80 -19.08
C ALA A 193 -27.53 24.75 -18.36
N ASP A 194 -28.58 25.18 -19.06
CA ASP A 194 -29.60 26.09 -18.54
C ASP A 194 -30.66 25.34 -17.72
N ASP A 195 -30.24 24.56 -16.73
CA ASP A 195 -31.11 23.77 -15.85
C ASP A 195 -31.05 24.22 -14.38
N GLY A 196 -30.42 25.37 -14.13
CA GLY A 196 -30.29 25.96 -12.79
C GLY A 196 -29.24 25.28 -11.89
N LYS A 197 -28.56 24.23 -12.37
CA LYS A 197 -27.54 23.51 -11.60
C LYS A 197 -26.16 24.13 -11.72
N ARG A 198 -25.41 24.10 -10.62
CA ARG A 198 -24.04 24.61 -10.56
C ARG A 198 -23.07 23.54 -11.08
N ARG A 199 -22.13 23.97 -11.93
CA ARG A 199 -21.13 23.10 -12.57
C ARG A 199 -19.75 23.71 -12.58
N GLY A 200 -18.74 22.85 -12.39
CA GLY A 200 -17.34 23.20 -12.60
C GLY A 200 -16.68 23.81 -11.37
N ASP A 201 -16.21 22.95 -10.47
CA ASP A 201 -15.33 23.32 -9.37
C ASP A 201 -13.95 23.73 -9.91
N ARG A 202 -13.64 25.02 -9.82
CA ARG A 202 -12.55 25.65 -10.58
C ARG A 202 -11.16 25.08 -10.26
N ASP A 203 -10.91 24.65 -9.02
CA ASP A 203 -9.64 24.05 -8.63
C ASP A 203 -9.75 22.59 -8.19
N GLY A 204 -10.96 22.03 -8.32
CA GLY A 204 -11.26 20.63 -8.13
C GLY A 204 -10.69 19.75 -9.24
N SER A 205 -10.22 18.56 -8.86
CA SER A 205 -9.81 17.53 -9.82
C SER A 205 -10.04 16.13 -9.27
N ASP A 206 -10.23 15.18 -10.18
CA ASP A 206 -10.32 13.77 -9.85
C ASP A 206 -9.52 12.88 -10.83
N THR A 207 -9.38 11.63 -10.43
CA THR A 207 -8.90 10.58 -11.33
C THR A 207 -9.65 9.30 -11.03
N TRP A 208 -10.10 8.64 -12.09
CA TRP A 208 -10.84 7.38 -12.04
C TRP A 208 -10.04 6.28 -12.71
N TRP A 209 -10.11 5.09 -12.12
CA TRP A 209 -9.59 3.84 -12.65
C TRP A 209 -10.73 2.85 -12.70
N ILE A 210 -11.04 2.37 -13.89
CA ILE A 210 -12.26 1.61 -14.16
C ILE A 210 -11.89 0.25 -14.75
N ARG A 211 -12.50 -0.79 -14.17
CA ARG A 211 -12.43 -2.15 -14.67
C ARG A 211 -13.83 -2.66 -14.95
N VAL A 212 -14.09 -2.88 -16.22
CA VAL A 212 -15.38 -3.37 -16.71
C VAL A 212 -15.39 -4.90 -16.65
N LYS A 213 -16.29 -5.49 -15.86
CA LYS A 213 -16.48 -6.95 -15.79
C LYS A 213 -17.56 -7.40 -16.79
N SER A 214 -18.13 -8.58 -16.59
CA SER A 214 -19.24 -9.12 -17.38
C SER A 214 -20.54 -8.35 -17.16
N ASP A 215 -20.79 -7.98 -15.90
CA ASP A 215 -22.07 -7.59 -15.33
C ASP A 215 -21.95 -6.44 -14.31
N SER A 216 -20.71 -6.05 -14.00
CA SER A 216 -20.41 -4.99 -13.04
C SER A 216 -19.25 -4.11 -13.51
N ILE A 217 -19.12 -2.96 -12.85
CA ILE A 217 -18.02 -2.02 -13.01
C ILE A 217 -17.35 -1.88 -11.64
N ALA A 218 -16.11 -2.33 -11.55
CA ALA A 218 -15.26 -2.03 -10.40
C ALA A 218 -14.51 -0.73 -10.67
N TYR A 219 -14.46 0.15 -9.69
CA TYR A 219 -13.86 1.47 -9.83
C TYR A 219 -12.98 1.85 -8.64
N THR A 220 -12.07 2.76 -8.88
CA THR A 220 -11.40 3.56 -7.87
C THR A 220 -11.42 5.01 -8.31
N ALA A 221 -11.72 5.92 -7.41
CA ALA A 221 -11.64 7.35 -7.61
C ALA A 221 -10.73 7.96 -6.55
N THR A 222 -9.94 8.95 -6.93
CA THR A 222 -9.27 9.86 -5.98
C THR A 222 -9.53 11.29 -6.40
N TRP A 223 -9.70 12.19 -5.45
CA TRP A 223 -9.97 13.61 -5.72
C TRP A 223 -9.08 14.52 -4.89
N LYS A 224 -8.98 15.77 -5.32
CA LYS A 224 -8.29 16.86 -4.63
C LYS A 224 -9.10 18.12 -4.77
N LYS A 225 -9.18 18.89 -3.67
CA LYS A 225 -9.82 20.22 -3.65
C LYS A 225 -11.26 20.20 -4.17
N ILE A 226 -11.96 19.12 -3.85
CA ILE A 226 -13.40 18.99 -4.09
C ILE A 226 -13.99 18.81 -2.70
N ALA A 227 -15.12 19.49 -2.44
CA ALA A 227 -15.90 19.26 -1.21
C ALA A 227 -16.31 17.77 -1.11
N PRO A 228 -16.75 17.28 0.06
CA PRO A 228 -17.27 15.92 0.22
C PRO A 228 -18.16 15.46 -0.96
N PRO A 229 -17.72 14.46 -1.76
CA PRO A 229 -18.53 13.99 -2.87
C PRO A 229 -19.81 13.33 -2.38
N VAL A 230 -20.93 13.64 -3.03
CA VAL A 230 -22.24 13.03 -2.77
C VAL A 230 -22.61 11.98 -3.81
N LEU A 231 -22.12 12.12 -5.05
CA LEU A 231 -22.42 11.20 -6.15
C LEU A 231 -21.20 11.03 -7.06
N GLY A 232 -21.05 9.82 -7.60
CA GLY A 232 -20.16 9.51 -8.69
C GLY A 232 -20.89 8.75 -9.78
N HIS A 233 -20.83 9.23 -11.02
CA HIS A 233 -21.52 8.65 -12.16
C HIS A 233 -20.59 8.33 -13.33
N ILE A 234 -21.04 7.42 -14.19
CA ILE A 234 -20.64 7.36 -15.59
C ILE A 234 -21.82 7.84 -16.43
N HIS A 235 -21.57 8.79 -17.32
CA HIS A 235 -22.54 9.28 -18.30
C HIS A 235 -22.18 8.81 -19.71
N LYS A 236 -23.18 8.76 -20.60
CA LYS A 236 -22.97 8.50 -22.03
C LYS A 236 -23.02 9.82 -22.81
N GLY A 237 -21.87 10.34 -23.20
CA GLY A 237 -21.74 11.58 -23.97
C GLY A 237 -20.33 11.72 -24.55
N ASN A 238 -20.26 12.28 -25.76
CA ASN A 238 -19.01 12.64 -26.41
C ASN A 238 -18.33 13.81 -25.68
N PRO A 239 -17.03 14.07 -25.94
CA PRO A 239 -16.34 15.24 -25.40
C PRO A 239 -17.10 16.53 -25.67
N GLY A 240 -17.27 17.36 -24.64
CA GLY A 240 -17.98 18.64 -24.73
C GLY A 240 -19.51 18.55 -24.79
N VAL A 241 -20.10 17.36 -24.67
CA VAL A 241 -21.57 17.16 -24.74
C VAL A 241 -22.09 16.54 -23.45
N ASN A 242 -23.11 17.14 -22.84
CA ASN A 242 -23.82 16.55 -21.71
C ASN A 242 -24.65 15.35 -22.16
N GLY A 243 -24.66 14.29 -21.35
CA GLY A 243 -25.38 13.06 -21.66
C GLY A 243 -26.12 12.48 -20.45
N PRO A 244 -27.04 11.53 -20.66
CA PRO A 244 -27.73 10.87 -19.56
C PRO A 244 -26.76 10.07 -18.68
N VAL A 245 -27.12 9.89 -17.40
CA VAL A 245 -26.45 8.94 -16.51
C VAL A 245 -26.58 7.55 -17.12
N ALA A 246 -25.44 6.90 -17.35
CA ALA A 246 -25.37 5.53 -17.84
C ALA A 246 -25.31 4.53 -16.66
N THR A 247 -24.56 4.86 -15.61
CA THR A 247 -24.58 4.10 -14.36
C THR A 247 -24.16 4.96 -13.16
N GLU A 248 -24.68 4.62 -11.99
CA GLU A 248 -24.23 5.16 -10.71
C GLU A 248 -23.11 4.29 -10.15
N LEU A 249 -21.99 4.94 -9.81
CA LEU A 249 -20.84 4.29 -9.19
C LEU A 249 -21.01 4.27 -7.67
N PHE A 250 -21.35 5.42 -7.07
CA PHE A 250 -21.75 5.51 -5.66
C PHE A 250 -22.67 6.71 -5.44
N ALA A 251 -23.44 6.64 -4.35
CA ALA A 251 -24.23 7.75 -3.83
C ALA A 251 -24.20 7.79 -2.30
N ASP A 252 -23.98 8.96 -1.75
CA ASP A 252 -24.10 9.27 -0.33
C ASP A 252 -24.80 10.62 -0.16
N ALA A 253 -26.04 10.60 0.32
CA ALA A 253 -26.88 11.79 0.42
C ALA A 253 -26.31 12.85 1.38
N ASN A 254 -25.49 12.44 2.35
CA ASN A 254 -24.87 13.35 3.32
C ASN A 254 -23.45 13.76 2.91
N GLY A 255 -22.91 13.15 1.84
CA GLY A 255 -21.54 13.31 1.40
C GLY A 255 -20.59 12.38 2.14
N LEU A 256 -19.54 11.94 1.44
CA LEU A 256 -18.50 11.12 2.04
C LEU A 256 -17.77 11.86 3.17
N PRO A 257 -17.20 11.17 4.18
CA PRO A 257 -16.49 11.82 5.26
C PRO A 257 -15.42 12.80 4.76
N ALA A 258 -15.39 14.01 5.30
CA ALA A 258 -14.65 15.15 4.73
C ALA A 258 -13.13 14.96 4.64
N ASN A 259 -12.57 14.05 5.42
CA ASN A 259 -11.15 13.72 5.40
C ASN A 259 -10.77 12.69 4.32
N LEU A 260 -11.75 12.09 3.64
CA LEU A 260 -11.52 11.16 2.54
C LEU A 260 -11.16 11.90 1.25
N THR A 261 -10.24 11.29 0.51
CA THR A 261 -9.72 11.79 -0.77
C THR A 261 -9.78 10.72 -1.85
N GLY A 262 -10.50 9.62 -1.60
CA GLY A 262 -10.70 8.56 -2.57
C GLY A 262 -11.54 7.41 -2.04
N ILE A 263 -12.16 6.70 -2.97
CA ILE A 263 -13.03 5.56 -2.72
C ILE A 263 -12.80 4.50 -3.80
N ALA A 264 -12.90 3.23 -3.41
CA ALA A 264 -12.97 2.11 -4.33
C ALA A 264 -14.29 1.37 -4.10
N GLY A 265 -14.88 0.84 -5.16
CA GLY A 265 -16.16 0.16 -5.09
C GLY A 265 -16.44 -0.69 -6.30
N GLU A 266 -17.60 -1.33 -6.28
CA GLU A 266 -18.12 -2.09 -7.40
C GLU A 266 -19.64 -1.96 -7.46
N THR A 267 -20.14 -1.67 -8.66
CA THR A 267 -21.57 -1.48 -8.93
C THR A 267 -22.00 -2.39 -10.08
N ALA A 268 -23.24 -2.87 -10.05
CA ALA A 268 -23.83 -3.53 -11.22
C ALA A 268 -23.99 -2.51 -12.36
N ALA A 269 -23.93 -2.96 -13.61
CA ALA A 269 -24.12 -2.06 -14.75
C ALA A 269 -24.90 -2.73 -15.87
N PRO A 270 -25.76 -1.99 -16.59
CA PRO A 270 -26.50 -2.53 -17.73
C PRO A 270 -25.58 -3.08 -18.82
N ALA A 271 -26.02 -4.13 -19.50
CA ALA A 271 -25.22 -4.82 -20.52
C ALA A 271 -24.83 -3.89 -21.68
N GLU A 272 -25.67 -2.92 -22.05
CA GLU A 272 -25.30 -1.91 -23.06
C GLU A 272 -24.17 -0.98 -22.61
N VAL A 273 -24.13 -0.62 -21.32
CA VAL A 273 -23.06 0.22 -20.75
C VAL A 273 -21.75 -0.57 -20.73
N ILE A 274 -21.80 -1.83 -20.29
CA ILE A 274 -20.65 -2.75 -20.31
C ILE A 274 -20.07 -2.90 -21.72
N ARG A 275 -20.92 -3.16 -22.73
CA ARG A 275 -20.50 -3.26 -24.14
C ARG A 275 -19.94 -1.93 -24.65
N GLY A 276 -20.61 -0.83 -24.31
CA GLY A 276 -20.21 0.52 -24.70
C GLY A 276 -18.83 0.89 -24.20
N LEU A 277 -18.56 0.73 -22.91
CA LEU A 277 -17.26 1.03 -22.30
C LEU A 277 -16.13 0.16 -22.86
N LYS A 278 -16.40 -1.10 -23.21
CA LYS A 278 -15.41 -1.99 -23.84
C LYS A 278 -15.07 -1.56 -25.27
N ASN A 279 -16.09 -1.21 -26.06
CA ASN A 279 -15.94 -0.96 -27.49
C ASN A 279 -15.53 0.48 -27.79
N ASN A 280 -16.17 1.45 -27.15
CA ASN A 280 -15.98 2.88 -27.38
C ASN A 280 -16.01 3.66 -26.04
N PRO A 281 -14.97 3.51 -25.20
CA PRO A 281 -14.93 4.18 -23.89
C PRO A 281 -15.00 5.70 -23.98
N THR A 282 -14.48 6.31 -25.05
CA THR A 282 -14.48 7.76 -25.26
C THR A 282 -15.86 8.35 -25.55
N ALA A 283 -16.90 7.52 -25.68
CA ALA A 283 -18.30 7.96 -25.68
C ALA A 283 -18.90 8.08 -24.27
N TYR A 284 -18.10 7.84 -23.23
CA TYR A 284 -18.51 7.91 -21.82
C TYR A 284 -17.57 8.78 -21.01
N TYR A 285 -18.10 9.49 -20.03
CA TYR A 285 -17.32 10.32 -19.10
C TYR A 285 -17.70 10.01 -17.66
N THR A 286 -16.75 10.18 -16.75
CA THR A 286 -17.02 10.19 -15.30
C THR A 286 -17.42 11.57 -14.86
N ASN A 287 -18.29 11.63 -13.86
CA ASN A 287 -18.72 12.88 -13.25
C ASN A 287 -18.81 12.70 -11.73
N MET A 288 -18.28 13.66 -10.98
CA MET A 288 -18.33 13.69 -9.52
C MET A 288 -19.17 14.89 -9.10
N HIS A 289 -20.10 14.72 -8.17
CA HIS A 289 -20.94 15.80 -7.65
C HIS A 289 -20.63 16.05 -6.18
N THR A 290 -20.81 17.31 -5.78
CA THR A 290 -20.86 17.74 -4.38
C THR A 290 -22.21 18.41 -4.13
N VAL A 291 -22.51 18.73 -2.86
CA VAL A 291 -23.70 19.54 -2.54
C VAL A 291 -23.66 20.91 -3.25
N GLU A 292 -22.47 21.50 -3.39
CA GLU A 292 -22.31 22.81 -4.03
C GLU A 292 -22.46 22.76 -5.55
N PHE A 293 -21.94 21.70 -6.18
CA PHE A 293 -21.95 21.50 -7.63
C PHE A 293 -22.84 20.32 -8.00
N ASP A 294 -24.14 20.52 -7.81
CA ASP A 294 -25.20 19.54 -8.04
C ASP A 294 -25.37 19.13 -9.52
N GLY A 295 -24.86 19.93 -10.44
CA GLY A 295 -24.77 19.62 -11.88
C GLY A 295 -23.50 18.88 -12.30
N GLY A 296 -22.50 18.78 -11.41
CA GLY A 296 -21.18 18.21 -11.66
C GLY A 296 -20.07 19.12 -11.13
N ALA A 297 -19.32 18.66 -10.13
CA ALA A 297 -18.13 19.35 -9.62
C ALA A 297 -16.97 19.21 -10.61
N VAL A 298 -16.71 17.98 -11.07
CA VAL A 298 -15.66 17.70 -12.05
C VAL A 298 -16.08 16.61 -13.02
N ARG A 299 -15.56 16.72 -14.24
CA ARG A 299 -15.85 15.82 -15.36
C ARG A 299 -14.56 15.36 -16.01
N GLY A 300 -14.49 14.08 -16.39
CA GLY A 300 -13.37 13.52 -17.16
C GLY A 300 -13.82 12.51 -18.19
N GLN A 301 -13.36 12.62 -19.44
CA GLN A 301 -13.67 11.62 -20.47
C GLN A 301 -12.96 10.30 -20.17
N ILE A 302 -13.63 9.16 -20.40
CA ILE A 302 -13.04 7.83 -20.20
C ILE A 302 -12.20 7.45 -21.41
N GLU A 303 -10.97 7.02 -21.14
CA GLU A 303 -9.99 6.61 -22.14
C GLU A 303 -9.52 5.17 -21.89
N LYS A 304 -8.91 4.57 -22.92
CA LYS A 304 -8.26 3.25 -22.80
C LYS A 304 -6.90 3.40 -22.11
N GLY A 305 -6.59 2.41 -21.29
CA GLY A 305 -5.35 2.36 -20.55
C GLY A 305 -5.51 3.00 -19.18
N ALA A 306 -4.90 2.35 -18.19
CA ALA A 306 -4.81 2.86 -16.85
C ALA A 306 -3.47 2.42 -16.27
N LYS A 307 -2.81 3.31 -15.53
CA LYS A 307 -1.63 2.97 -14.74
C LYS A 307 -1.94 3.26 -13.29
N HIS A 308 -1.70 2.29 -12.43
CA HIS A 308 -1.85 2.44 -11.01
C HIS A 308 -0.90 1.51 -10.26
N GLY A 309 -0.59 1.87 -9.01
CA GLY A 309 0.07 0.95 -8.09
C GLY A 309 -0.85 -0.22 -7.78
N ASN A 310 -0.28 -1.32 -7.29
CA ASN A 310 -1.02 -2.50 -6.89
C ASN A 310 -0.57 -2.97 -5.53
N ALA A 311 -1.53 -3.37 -4.70
CA ALA A 311 -1.29 -4.20 -3.53
C ALA A 311 -1.94 -5.56 -3.75
N VAL A 312 -1.21 -6.63 -3.41
CA VAL A 312 -1.71 -8.00 -3.57
C VAL A 312 -1.80 -8.66 -2.21
N THR A 313 -3.00 -9.09 -1.85
CA THR A 313 -3.20 -9.97 -0.70
C THR A 313 -3.41 -11.39 -1.20
N ALA A 314 -2.63 -12.34 -0.71
CA ALA A 314 -2.68 -13.73 -1.12
C ALA A 314 -2.56 -14.66 0.09
N LEU A 315 -3.65 -15.37 0.39
CA LEU A 315 -3.73 -16.32 1.49
C LEU A 315 -3.00 -17.60 1.13
N VAL A 316 -2.28 -18.20 2.07
CA VAL A 316 -1.78 -19.58 1.91
C VAL A 316 -2.98 -20.52 1.83
N LYS A 317 -3.10 -21.24 0.70
CA LYS A 317 -4.14 -22.27 0.49
C LYS A 317 -3.63 -23.65 0.92
N THR A 318 -2.41 -23.97 0.56
CA THR A 318 -1.67 -25.13 1.06
C THR A 318 -0.24 -24.69 1.36
N GLY A 319 0.29 -25.06 2.51
CA GLY A 319 1.62 -24.60 2.91
C GLY A 319 2.26 -25.52 3.93
N VAL A 320 3.54 -25.82 3.72
CA VAL A 320 4.37 -26.49 4.72
C VAL A 320 5.71 -25.78 4.90
N GLN A 321 6.13 -25.68 6.15
CA GLN A 321 7.53 -25.42 6.51
C GLN A 321 8.28 -26.75 6.50
N ILE A 322 9.44 -26.77 5.87
CA ILE A 322 10.25 -27.98 5.73
C ILE A 322 11.50 -27.78 6.58
N TYR A 323 11.67 -28.65 7.58
CA TYR A 323 12.81 -28.62 8.47
C TYR A 323 13.69 -29.84 8.26
N SER A 324 15.00 -29.68 8.47
CA SER A 324 15.95 -30.80 8.54
C SER A 324 16.62 -30.79 9.89
N CYS A 325 16.81 -31.98 10.45
CA CYS A 325 17.60 -32.15 11.64
C CYS A 325 19.08 -31.96 11.30
N THR A 326 19.69 -30.92 11.85
CA THR A 326 21.09 -30.54 11.62
C THR A 326 21.84 -30.45 12.94
N LYS A 327 23.15 -30.65 12.87
CA LYS A 327 24.04 -30.49 14.03
C LYS A 327 24.15 -29.00 14.36
N GLN A 328 23.88 -28.65 15.61
CA GLN A 328 23.98 -27.30 16.15
C GLN A 328 25.41 -27.03 16.64
N ALA A 329 25.74 -25.76 16.89
CA ALA A 329 27.08 -25.36 17.33
C ALA A 329 27.53 -26.06 18.63
N ASN A 330 26.59 -26.35 19.54
CA ASN A 330 26.84 -27.07 20.79
C ASN A 330 26.92 -28.61 20.63
N GLY A 331 26.96 -29.12 19.40
CA GLY A 331 27.02 -30.56 19.10
C GLY A 331 25.68 -31.31 19.20
N SER A 332 24.63 -30.68 19.75
CA SER A 332 23.28 -31.25 19.76
C SER A 332 22.65 -31.25 18.36
N PHE A 333 21.53 -31.94 18.20
CA PHE A 333 20.76 -31.97 16.96
C PHE A 333 19.41 -31.32 17.15
N ALA A 334 19.05 -30.41 16.24
CA ALA A 334 17.77 -29.73 16.23
C ALA A 334 17.26 -29.51 14.80
N PHE A 335 15.96 -29.31 14.66
CA PHE A 335 15.34 -28.99 13.38
C PHE A 335 15.62 -27.54 12.98
N THR A 336 16.32 -27.35 11.87
CA THR A 336 16.57 -26.03 11.26
C THR A 336 15.78 -25.89 9.97
N GLN A 337 15.40 -24.66 9.62
CA GLN A 337 14.68 -24.38 8.38
C GLN A 337 15.49 -24.90 7.19
N LYS A 338 14.88 -25.76 6.38
CA LYS A 338 15.47 -26.28 5.14
C LYS A 338 14.84 -25.63 3.93
N ASP A 339 13.51 -25.67 3.81
CA ASP A 339 12.80 -25.15 2.63
C ASP A 339 11.36 -24.77 2.99
N VAL A 340 10.61 -24.22 2.04
CA VAL A 340 9.17 -23.98 2.13
C VAL A 340 8.51 -24.46 0.85
N SER A 341 7.28 -24.96 0.97
CA SER A 341 6.45 -25.28 -0.19
C SER A 341 5.04 -24.82 0.12
N ALA A 342 4.60 -23.77 -0.58
CA ALA A 342 3.24 -23.28 -0.43
C ALA A 342 2.65 -22.79 -1.76
N LYS A 343 1.35 -23.03 -1.92
CA LYS A 343 0.50 -22.43 -2.94
C LYS A 343 -0.38 -21.38 -2.27
N LEU A 344 -0.26 -20.15 -2.71
CA LEU A 344 -1.07 -19.04 -2.25
C LEU A 344 -2.26 -18.85 -3.20
N ALA A 345 -3.25 -18.09 -2.75
CA ALA A 345 -4.33 -17.60 -3.60
C ALA A 345 -3.76 -16.89 -4.84
N ARG A 346 -4.58 -16.82 -5.91
CA ARG A 346 -4.16 -16.31 -7.24
C ARG A 346 -3.06 -17.16 -7.90
N GLY A 347 -2.84 -18.38 -7.41
CA GLY A 347 -1.91 -19.34 -7.99
C GLY A 347 -0.44 -19.01 -7.75
N ILE A 348 -0.11 -18.16 -6.78
CA ILE A 348 1.28 -17.78 -6.49
C ILE A 348 2.00 -18.95 -5.80
N ASP A 349 3.13 -19.37 -6.34
CA ASP A 349 4.01 -20.37 -5.75
C ASP A 349 5.03 -19.72 -4.81
N HIS A 350 5.19 -20.28 -3.62
CA HIS A 350 6.18 -19.84 -2.63
C HIS A 350 7.18 -20.97 -2.31
N THR A 351 8.45 -20.70 -2.61
CA THR A 351 9.58 -21.62 -2.43
C THR A 351 10.82 -20.85 -1.97
N PHE A 352 11.90 -21.53 -1.61
CA PHE A 352 13.23 -20.88 -1.59
C PHE A 352 13.85 -20.85 -2.98
N LYS A 353 14.65 -19.81 -3.27
CA LYS A 353 15.50 -19.76 -4.46
C LYS A 353 16.54 -20.88 -4.35
N ARG A 354 16.81 -21.60 -5.45
CA ARG A 354 17.80 -22.69 -5.48
C ARG A 354 19.23 -22.12 -5.57
N PRO A 355 20.24 -22.78 -4.97
CA PRO A 355 20.16 -23.98 -4.13
C PRO A 355 19.38 -23.75 -2.83
N VAL A 356 18.78 -24.81 -2.27
CA VAL A 356 17.92 -24.77 -1.08
C VAL A 356 18.70 -24.18 0.10
N ALA A 357 18.39 -22.91 0.41
CA ALA A 357 18.98 -22.00 1.41
C ALA A 357 19.00 -20.55 0.90
N GLY A 358 18.68 -20.31 -0.39
CA GLY A 358 18.48 -18.97 -0.93
C GLY A 358 17.28 -18.24 -0.32
N PRO A 359 17.11 -16.94 -0.60
CA PRO A 359 16.02 -16.16 -0.04
C PRO A 359 14.65 -16.75 -0.44
N PRO A 360 13.61 -16.56 0.41
CA PRO A 360 12.24 -16.88 0.03
C PRO A 360 11.87 -16.17 -1.27
N ARG A 361 11.08 -16.86 -2.08
CA ARG A 361 10.67 -16.44 -3.42
C ARG A 361 9.18 -16.65 -3.61
N TRP A 362 8.55 -15.76 -4.35
CA TRP A 362 7.16 -15.84 -4.78
C TRP A 362 7.09 -15.66 -6.29
N MET A 363 6.40 -16.56 -6.97
CA MET A 363 6.21 -16.52 -8.43
C MET A 363 4.72 -16.59 -8.73
N ALA A 364 4.18 -15.61 -9.44
CA ALA A 364 2.81 -15.61 -9.91
C ALA A 364 2.68 -16.36 -11.26
N PRO A 365 1.45 -16.76 -11.66
CA PRO A 365 1.22 -17.42 -12.95
C PRO A 365 1.63 -16.60 -14.18
N ASP A 366 1.67 -15.27 -14.08
CA ASP A 366 2.16 -14.37 -15.14
C ASP A 366 3.69 -14.25 -15.17
N HIS A 367 4.39 -15.11 -14.42
CA HIS A 367 5.84 -15.18 -14.25
C HIS A 367 6.48 -13.98 -13.53
N SER A 368 5.70 -12.98 -13.07
CA SER A 368 6.22 -11.97 -12.16
C SER A 368 6.71 -12.64 -10.87
N MET A 369 7.89 -12.23 -10.41
CA MET A 369 8.59 -12.95 -9.36
C MET A 369 9.41 -12.00 -8.48
N VAL A 370 9.36 -12.25 -7.17
CA VAL A 370 10.11 -11.51 -6.15
C VAL A 370 10.78 -12.45 -5.18
N THR A 371 11.95 -12.05 -4.66
CA THR A 371 12.56 -12.63 -3.46
C THR A 371 12.42 -11.71 -2.28
N GLY A 372 12.52 -12.23 -1.04
CA GLY A 372 12.37 -11.43 0.18
C GLY A 372 13.56 -11.55 1.11
N ALA A 373 13.98 -10.43 1.69
CA ALA A 373 14.94 -10.36 2.80
C ALA A 373 14.20 -9.95 4.07
N VAL A 374 14.32 -10.73 5.15
CA VAL A 374 13.63 -10.43 6.41
C VAL A 374 14.20 -9.16 7.02
N VAL A 375 13.33 -8.18 7.28
CA VAL A 375 13.65 -6.93 7.97
C VAL A 375 13.24 -7.04 9.43
N THR A 376 11.98 -7.39 9.67
CA THR A 376 11.41 -7.46 11.01
C THR A 376 10.81 -8.83 11.23
N ARG A 377 11.02 -9.38 12.43
CA ARG A 377 10.44 -10.64 12.89
C ARG A 377 9.59 -10.36 14.12
N ILE A 378 8.29 -10.61 14.03
CA ILE A 378 7.34 -10.41 15.12
C ILE A 378 6.91 -11.78 15.65
N PRO A 379 7.14 -12.10 16.93
CA PRO A 379 6.63 -13.33 17.55
C PRO A 379 5.10 -13.44 17.43
N ASN A 380 4.59 -14.66 17.24
CA ASN A 380 3.15 -14.92 17.16
C ASN A 380 2.71 -16.09 18.07
N GLY A 381 3.22 -16.06 19.30
CA GLY A 381 3.10 -17.17 20.26
C GLY A 381 3.92 -18.40 19.85
N ASP A 382 3.90 -19.42 20.71
CA ASP A 382 4.80 -20.58 20.56
C ASP A 382 4.29 -21.62 19.54
N ARG A 383 3.04 -21.49 19.11
CA ARG A 383 2.39 -22.44 18.18
C ARG A 383 2.44 -22.00 16.72
N ASN A 384 2.85 -20.76 16.45
CA ASN A 384 2.85 -20.20 15.11
C ASN A 384 4.23 -19.67 14.73
N ILE A 385 4.61 -19.85 13.47
CA ILE A 385 5.81 -19.18 12.95
C ILE A 385 5.68 -17.66 13.08
N PRO A 386 6.79 -16.92 13.24
CA PRO A 386 6.75 -15.47 13.36
C PRO A 386 6.10 -14.80 12.16
N GLU A 387 5.41 -13.69 12.41
CA GLU A 387 5.04 -12.75 11.36
C GLU A 387 6.31 -12.00 10.91
N LEU A 388 6.33 -11.57 9.64
CA LEU A 388 7.50 -10.96 9.03
C LEU A 388 7.14 -9.71 8.24
N VAL A 389 8.04 -8.73 8.28
CA VAL A 389 8.17 -7.72 7.24
C VAL A 389 9.44 -8.04 6.46
N LEU A 390 9.35 -8.10 5.14
CA LEU A 390 10.45 -8.39 4.24
C LEU A 390 10.59 -7.32 3.16
N ASP A 391 11.83 -6.91 2.91
CA ASP A 391 12.16 -6.14 1.71
C ASP A 391 12.12 -7.07 0.50
N ALA A 392 11.37 -6.67 -0.52
CA ALA A 392 11.20 -7.45 -1.74
C ALA A 392 12.18 -7.00 -2.83
N THR A 393 12.69 -7.96 -3.59
CA THR A 393 13.53 -7.72 -4.76
C THR A 393 12.91 -8.42 -5.96
N GLN A 394 12.56 -7.64 -6.98
CA GLN A 394 12.09 -8.18 -8.26
C GLN A 394 13.17 -9.03 -8.91
N THR A 395 12.84 -10.27 -9.26
CA THR A 395 13.75 -11.23 -9.91
C THR A 395 13.16 -11.83 -11.19
N GLY A 396 11.90 -11.54 -11.49
CA GLY A 396 11.24 -11.86 -12.76
C GLY A 396 11.03 -10.62 -13.65
N PRO A 397 10.12 -10.69 -14.64
CA PRO A 397 9.74 -9.56 -15.49
C PRO A 397 9.29 -8.33 -14.68
N ASN A 398 9.51 -7.13 -15.25
CA ASN A 398 9.13 -5.84 -14.66
C ASN A 398 7.64 -5.47 -14.86
N ARG A 399 6.82 -6.47 -15.16
CA ARG A 399 5.37 -6.36 -15.34
C ARG A 399 4.69 -7.58 -14.72
N GLY A 400 3.43 -7.42 -14.35
CA GLY A 400 2.62 -8.48 -13.75
C GLY A 400 2.37 -8.27 -12.26
N LEU A 401 1.68 -9.24 -11.68
CA LEU A 401 1.05 -9.19 -10.36
C LEU A 401 2.02 -8.80 -9.24
N LEU A 402 3.25 -9.31 -9.27
CA LEU A 402 4.25 -9.11 -8.22
C LEU A 402 5.38 -8.14 -8.63
N ALA A 403 5.37 -7.63 -9.85
CA ALA A 403 6.51 -6.88 -10.39
C ALA A 403 6.83 -5.59 -9.63
N HIS A 404 5.81 -4.98 -9.01
CA HIS A 404 5.97 -3.72 -8.30
C HIS A 404 6.22 -3.89 -6.79
N ALA A 405 6.21 -5.11 -6.27
CA ALA A 405 6.33 -5.30 -4.83
C ALA A 405 7.74 -4.94 -4.34
N THR A 406 7.80 -4.00 -3.39
CA THR A 406 9.00 -3.55 -2.67
C THR A 406 8.98 -3.98 -1.21
N GLN A 407 7.80 -4.28 -0.66
CA GLN A 407 7.58 -4.81 0.68
C GLN A 407 6.68 -6.04 0.64
N ILE A 408 6.98 -7.02 1.49
CA ILE A 408 6.16 -8.21 1.71
C ILE A 408 5.89 -8.35 3.20
N LEU A 409 4.62 -8.47 3.57
CA LEU A 409 4.22 -8.84 4.91
C LEU A 409 3.78 -10.30 4.90
N ARG A 410 4.25 -11.06 5.89
CA ARG A 410 3.69 -12.37 6.25
C ARG A 410 3.00 -12.21 7.60
N VAL A 411 1.67 -12.17 7.61
CA VAL A 411 0.85 -11.88 8.79
C VAL A 411 -0.20 -12.95 9.01
N ASN A 412 -0.85 -12.93 10.17
CA ASN A 412 -1.92 -13.88 10.52
C ASN A 412 -1.44 -15.34 10.39
N THR A 413 -0.22 -15.61 10.86
CA THR A 413 0.41 -16.93 10.73
C THR A 413 -0.27 -17.94 11.65
N THR A 414 -0.40 -19.18 11.17
CA THR A 414 -0.90 -20.32 11.95
C THR A 414 0.01 -21.52 11.75
N GLY A 415 0.37 -22.22 12.82
CA GLY A 415 1.20 -23.42 12.75
C GLY A 415 2.61 -23.18 12.19
N GLY A 416 3.18 -24.21 11.58
CA GLY A 416 4.48 -24.17 10.92
C GLY A 416 5.70 -24.24 11.83
N VAL A 417 5.55 -24.27 13.15
CA VAL A 417 6.67 -24.28 14.09
C VAL A 417 7.47 -25.59 13.98
N ALA A 418 8.79 -25.49 14.06
CA ALA A 418 9.67 -26.66 14.04
C ALA A 418 9.31 -27.62 15.21
N PRO A 419 9.28 -28.95 14.99
CA PRO A 419 9.02 -29.87 16.09
C PRO A 419 10.09 -29.76 17.17
N GLY A 420 9.67 -29.81 18.44
CA GLY A 420 10.58 -29.88 19.58
C GLY A 420 11.22 -31.26 19.74
N GLY A 421 12.20 -31.34 20.64
CA GLY A 421 12.84 -32.60 21.05
C GLY A 421 14.07 -32.99 20.22
N LYS A 422 14.71 -34.09 20.63
CA LYS A 422 15.88 -34.65 19.94
C LYS A 422 15.47 -35.19 18.57
N CYS A 423 16.35 -35.05 17.59
CA CYS A 423 16.14 -35.57 16.24
C CYS A 423 17.41 -36.25 15.71
N SER A 424 17.23 -37.12 14.70
CA SER A 424 18.33 -37.82 14.02
C SER A 424 18.81 -37.03 12.81
N ALA A 425 20.13 -36.93 12.62
CA ALA A 425 20.74 -36.20 11.50
C ALA A 425 20.08 -36.53 10.15
N GLY A 426 19.79 -35.50 9.35
CA GLY A 426 19.20 -35.66 8.02
C GLY A 426 17.69 -35.95 7.99
N LYS A 427 17.06 -36.27 9.13
CA LYS A 427 15.60 -36.41 9.23
C LYS A 427 14.95 -35.10 8.77
N THR A 428 14.06 -35.21 7.78
CA THR A 428 13.28 -34.08 7.28
C THR A 428 11.83 -34.18 7.76
N VAL A 429 11.24 -33.07 8.17
CA VAL A 429 9.84 -32.99 8.60
C VAL A 429 9.12 -31.85 7.87
N ARG A 430 7.84 -32.06 7.59
CA ARG A 430 6.96 -31.08 6.92
C ARG A 430 5.89 -30.68 7.92
N VAL A 431 5.84 -29.41 8.28
CA VAL A 431 4.87 -28.88 9.25
C VAL A 431 3.89 -27.95 8.52
N PRO A 432 2.58 -28.25 8.51
CA PRO A 432 1.59 -27.38 7.90
C PRO A 432 1.60 -25.97 8.49
N TYR A 433 1.41 -24.97 7.64
CA TYR A 433 1.26 -23.58 8.08
C TYR A 433 0.26 -22.82 7.21
N GLY A 434 -0.37 -21.80 7.80
CA GLY A 434 -1.18 -20.79 7.10
C GLY A 434 -0.65 -19.39 7.34
N SER A 435 -1.00 -18.45 6.47
CA SER A 435 -0.69 -17.02 6.59
C SER A 435 -1.45 -16.21 5.54
N ASP A 436 -1.54 -14.89 5.75
CA ASP A 436 -1.74 -13.93 4.68
C ASP A 436 -0.42 -13.33 4.25
N TYR A 437 -0.17 -13.31 2.94
CA TYR A 437 0.88 -12.51 2.35
C TYR A 437 0.30 -11.23 1.76
N ILE A 438 0.93 -10.10 2.06
CA ILE A 438 0.59 -8.80 1.49
C ILE A 438 1.82 -8.27 0.76
N PHE A 439 1.70 -8.06 -0.55
CA PHE A 439 2.73 -7.49 -1.40
C PHE A 439 2.38 -6.03 -1.66
N LEU A 440 3.25 -5.11 -1.25
CA LEU A 440 3.09 -3.67 -1.37
C LEU A 440 4.20 -3.10 -2.24
N GLY A 441 3.86 -2.12 -3.08
CA GLY A 441 4.76 -1.52 -4.07
C GLY A 441 4.73 0.00 -4.08
#